data_AF-A0A9E0EAL6-F1
#
_entry.id   AF-A0A9E0EAL6-F1
#
_cell.length_a   1.000
_cell.length_b   1.000
_cell.length_c   1.000
_cell.angle_alpha   90.00
_cell.angle_beta   90.00
_cell.angle_gamma   90.00
#
_symmetry.space_group_name_H-M   'P 1'
#
loop_
_entity.id
_entity.type
_entity.pdbx_description
1 polymer ?
#
loop_
_entity_poly.entity_id
_entity_poly.type
_entity_poly.pdbx_seq_one_letter_code
_entity_poly.pdbx_strand_id
1 'polypeptide(L)' 'LLHVKTSLSDVEIKWAVRQKGILINCLSEYCFADADKYHGILVIHYSDMDEATLKLVIAAFEEIFL' A
#
# COMPACT_ATOMS: atom_id res chain seq x y z
N LEU A 1 0.27 -7.97 -5.09
CA LEU A 1 0.05 -7.67 -3.66
C LEU A 1 1.40 -7.31 -3.07
N LEU A 2 1.47 -6.26 -2.26
CA LEU A 2 2.68 -5.82 -1.57
C LEU A 2 2.43 -5.87 -0.07
N HIS A 3 3.33 -6.47 0.71
CA HIS A 3 3.21 -6.53 2.16
C HIS A 3 4.13 -5.50 2.79
N VAL A 4 3.57 -4.54 3.53
CA VAL A 4 4.34 -3.50 4.23
C VAL A 4 4.43 -3.85 5.72
N LYS A 5 5.65 -3.88 6.25
CA LYS A 5 5.87 -4.10 7.69
C LYS A 5 5.73 -2.77 8.39
N THR A 6 4.63 -2.56 9.09
CA THR A 6 4.37 -1.31 9.82
C THR A 6 3.43 -1.57 10.98
N SER A 7 3.48 -0.70 12.00
CA SER A 7 2.49 -0.67 13.09
C SER A 7 1.27 0.18 12.76
N LEU A 8 1.28 0.87 11.60
CA LEU A 8 0.18 1.71 11.16
C LEU A 8 -1.04 0.88 10.77
N SER A 9 -2.23 1.43 11.04
CA SER A 9 -3.48 0.87 10.54
C SER A 9 -3.63 1.03 9.02
N ASP A 10 -4.49 0.25 8.37
CA ASP A 10 -4.75 0.40 6.92
C ASP A 10 -5.25 1.80 6.55
N VAL A 11 -6.00 2.44 7.45
CA VAL A 11 -6.43 3.84 7.28
C VAL A 11 -5.24 4.80 7.31
N GLU A 12 -4.32 4.61 8.26
CA GLU A 12 -3.11 5.43 8.39
C GLU A 12 -2.14 5.19 7.21
N ILE A 13 -2.00 3.95 6.76
CA ILE A 13 -1.23 3.59 5.55
C ILE A 13 -1.81 4.35 4.35
N LYS A 14 -3.11 4.25 4.09
CA LYS A 14 -3.75 4.97 2.98
C LYS A 14 -3.57 6.48 3.08
N TRP A 15 -3.62 7.04 4.29
CA TRP A 15 -3.42 8.46 4.50
C TRP A 15 -1.97 8.89 4.22
N ALA A 16 -0.98 8.16 4.73
CA ALA A 16 0.44 8.45 4.54
C ALA A 16 0.85 8.35 3.06
N VAL A 17 0.39 7.28 2.38
CA VAL A 17 0.65 7.07 0.95
C VAL A 17 0.00 8.16 0.09
N ARG A 18 -1.20 8.62 0.47
CA ARG A 18 -1.88 9.74 -0.20
C ARG A 18 -1.12 11.05 -0.08
N GLN A 19 -0.35 11.29 0.98
CA GLN A 19 0.52 12.48 1.09
C GLN A 19 1.63 12.48 0.04
N LYS A 20 2.01 11.31 -0.49
CA LYS A 20 2.96 11.17 -1.61
C LYS A 20 2.27 11.20 -2.98
N GLY A 21 0.96 11.47 -3.05
CA GLY A 21 0.20 11.48 -4.30
C GLY A 21 -0.12 10.10 -4.85
N ILE A 22 0.06 9.03 -4.06
CA ILE A 22 -0.15 7.66 -4.48
C ILE A 22 -1.52 7.19 -3.97
N LEU A 23 -2.27 6.48 -4.82
CA LEU A 23 -3.55 5.86 -4.47
C LEU A 23 -3.39 4.35 -4.39
N ILE A 24 -3.85 3.78 -3.28
CA ILE A 24 -3.81 2.35 -3.00
C ILE A 24 -5.12 1.87 -2.38
N ASN A 25 -5.34 0.56 -2.49
CA ASN A 25 -6.34 -0.16 -1.71
C ASN A 25 -5.63 -1.15 -0.78
N CYS A 26 -6.19 -1.37 0.41
CA CYS A 26 -5.75 -2.43 1.30
C CYS A 26 -6.54 -3.70 1.00
N LEU A 27 -5.89 -4.86 1.07
CA LEU A 27 -6.53 -6.15 0.76
C LEU A 27 -7.68 -6.45 1.73
N SER A 28 -7.56 -6.00 2.98
CA SER A 28 -8.59 -6.08 4.02
C SER A 28 -9.95 -5.51 3.58
N GLU A 29 -9.99 -4.52 2.68
CA GLU A 29 -11.23 -3.91 2.15
C GLU A 29 -12.06 -4.89 1.30
N TYR A 30 -11.43 -5.95 0.81
CA TYR A 30 -12.06 -6.97 -0.03
C TYR A 30 -12.42 -8.23 0.77
N CYS A 31 -12.13 -8.26 2.07
CA CYS A 31 -12.32 -9.43 2.92
C CYS A 31 -13.65 -9.36 3.68
N PHE A 32 -14.46 -10.41 3.54
CA PHE A 32 -15.74 -10.54 4.27
C PHE A 32 -15.57 -11.07 5.71
N ALA A 33 -14.46 -11.75 5.99
CA ALA A 33 -14.11 -12.28 7.31
C ALA A 33 -12.59 -12.22 7.49
N ASP A 34 -12.12 -12.18 8.75
CA ASP A 34 -10.70 -12.15 9.11
C ASP A 34 -9.88 -11.00 8.46
N ALA A 35 -10.47 -9.81 8.32
CA ALA A 35 -9.79 -8.64 7.72
C ALA A 35 -8.43 -8.33 8.39
N ASP A 36 -8.32 -8.57 9.71
CA ASP A 36 -7.09 -8.38 10.48
C ASP A 36 -5.92 -9.26 9.98
N LYS A 37 -6.18 -10.41 9.35
CA LYS A 37 -5.12 -11.26 8.77
C LYS A 37 -4.45 -10.63 7.56
N TYR A 38 -5.11 -9.65 6.93
CA TYR A 38 -4.67 -9.02 5.69
C TYR A 38 -4.21 -7.58 5.89
N HIS A 39 -4.07 -7.17 7.15
CA HIS A 39 -3.54 -5.88 7.54
C HIS A 39 -2.17 -5.61 6.92
N GLY A 40 -1.95 -4.41 6.39
CA GLY A 40 -0.67 -4.06 5.77
C GLY A 40 -0.40 -4.74 4.42
N ILE A 41 -1.38 -5.42 3.82
CA ILE A 41 -1.27 -5.93 2.44
C ILE A 41 -1.94 -4.95 1.48
N LEU A 42 -1.15 -4.40 0.56
CA LEU A 42 -1.58 -3.43 -0.43
C LEU A 42 -1.89 -4.10 -1.77
N VAL A 43 -2.96 -3.65 -2.40
CA VAL A 43 -3.32 -3.97 -3.78
C VAL A 43 -2.72 -2.87 -4.67
N ILE A 44 -1.80 -3.26 -5.56
CA ILE A 44 -1.12 -2.36 -6.49
C ILE A 44 -1.37 -2.85 -7.91
N HIS A 45 -1.88 -1.96 -8.75
CA HIS A 45 -2.04 -2.17 -10.19
C HIS A 45 -0.76 -1.70 -10.90
N TYR A 46 0.04 -2.64 -11.41
CA TYR A 46 1.30 -2.36 -12.09
C TYR A 46 1.25 -2.58 -13.61
N SER A 47 0.15 -3.12 -14.14
CA SER A 47 -0.01 -3.48 -15.56
C SER A 47 0.11 -2.27 -16.49
N ASP A 48 -0.36 -1.11 -16.05
CA ASP A 48 -0.35 0.14 -16.82
C ASP A 48 0.71 1.14 -16.30
N MET A 49 1.67 0.67 -15.50
CA MET A 49 2.70 1.49 -14.87
C MET A 49 4.07 1.20 -15.49
N ASP A 50 4.77 2.24 -15.94
CA ASP A 50 6.14 2.08 -16.43
C ASP A 50 7.14 1.84 -15.28
N GLU A 51 8.33 1.31 -15.63
CA GLU A 51 9.35 0.94 -14.65
C GLU A 51 9.85 2.13 -13.82
N ALA A 52 9.96 3.33 -14.41
CA ALA A 52 10.44 4.51 -13.69
C ALA A 52 9.42 4.96 -12.64
N THR A 53 8.13 4.97 -13.01
CA THR A 53 7.04 5.24 -12.08
C THR A 53 6.98 4.20 -10.96
N LEU A 54 7.15 2.91 -11.28
CA LEU A 54 7.17 1.85 -10.28
C LEU A 54 8.31 2.04 -9.27
N LYS A 55 9.52 2.41 -9.74
CA LYS A 55 10.66 2.70 -8.84
C LYS A 55 10.39 3.87 -7.92
N LEU A 56 9.75 4.94 -8.41
CA LEU A 56 9.37 6.09 -7.58
C LEU A 56 8.34 5.71 -6.51
N VAL A 57 7.36 4.88 -6.87
CA VAL A 57 6.35 4.37 -5.93
C VAL A 57 6.99 3.50 -4.84
N ILE A 58 7.92 2.61 -5.22
CA ILE A 58 8.66 1.79 -4.26
C ILE A 58 9.48 2.66 -3.31
N ALA A 59 10.24 3.63 -3.83
CA ALA A 59 11.02 4.56 -3.00
C ALA A 59 10.13 5.35 -2.03
N ALA A 60 8.96 5.80 -2.48
CA ALA A 60 8.00 6.47 -1.61
C ALA A 60 7.46 5.56 -0.50
N PHE A 61 7.23 4.28 -0.78
CA PHE A 61 6.86 3.31 0.26
C PHE A 61 7.99 3.04 1.24
N GLU A 62 9.23 2.95 0.76
CA GLU A 62 10.40 2.83 1.64
C GLU A 62 10.48 4.04 2.59
N GLU A 63 10.32 5.27 2.10
CA GLU A 63 10.33 6.46 2.96
C GLU A 63 9.19 6.51 4.00
N ILE A 64 8.05 5.86 3.74
CA ILE A 64 6.91 5.86 4.67
C ILE A 64 7.05 4.75 5.71
N PHE A 65 7.60 3.59 5.34
CA PHE A 65 7.52 2.36 6.12
C PHE A 65 8.87 1.80 6.62
N LEU A 66 10.02 2.30 6.18
CA LEU A 66 11.34 2.07 6.81
C LEU A 66 11.63 3.10 7.90
#